data_AF-A0A6P0HYF7-F1
#
_entry.id   AF-A0A6P0HYF7-F1
#
_cell.length_a   1.000
_cell.length_b   1.000
_cell.length_c   1.000
_cell.angle_alpha   90.00
_cell.angle_beta   90.00
_cell.angle_gamma   90.00
#
_symmetry.space_group_name_H-M   'P 1'
#
loop_
_entity.id
_entity.type
_entity.pdbx_description
1 polymer ?
#
loop_
_entity_poly.entity_id
_entity_poly.type
_entity_poly.pdbx_seq_one_letter_code
_entity_poly.pdbx_strand_id
1 'polypeptide(L)'
;MSKLLTISEAAELLGVSTKTIRRWEAEGRLNSIRTAGGHRRFTVSDLIGNKQDNSLTVAYARVSSHDQKDDLDRQKIVLETYCAQQGWSFEVISDLGSGLNYRKKGLIKLIKLICSDQVERLVLTHKDRLLRFGSDLIFTLCEIFGTEVVIINRSEDSTFEEVLAQDVIEIITVFSARLYGSRSHKNKQIVKQLKEMAEQLK
;
A
#
# COMPACT_ATOMS: atom_id res chain seq x y z
N MET A 1 12.13 24.67 -19.72
CA MET A 1 10.76 24.93 -20.23
C MET A 1 9.90 23.72 -19.87
N SER A 2 8.84 23.89 -19.08
CA SER A 2 7.92 22.81 -18.72
C SER A 2 7.16 22.33 -19.96
N LYS A 3 7.26 21.05 -20.29
CA LYS A 3 6.51 20.45 -21.41
C LYS A 3 5.01 20.50 -21.08
N LEU A 4 4.22 21.10 -21.98
CA LEU A 4 2.76 21.19 -21.86
C LEU A 4 2.11 20.05 -22.63
N LEU A 5 1.30 19.25 -21.94
CA LEU A 5 0.60 18.09 -22.49
C LEU A 5 -0.81 18.47 -22.96
N THR A 6 -1.23 17.88 -24.08
CA THR A 6 -2.62 17.91 -24.53
C THR A 6 -3.50 17.06 -23.60
N ILE A 7 -4.82 17.19 -23.74
CA ILE A 7 -5.75 16.38 -22.95
C ILE A 7 -5.64 14.88 -23.24
N SER A 8 -5.29 14.50 -24.47
CA SER A 8 -5.12 13.09 -24.84
C SER A 8 -3.84 12.53 -24.23
N GLU A 9 -2.73 13.26 -24.31
CA GLU A 9 -1.48 12.87 -23.66
C GLU A 9 -1.61 12.82 -22.13
N ALA A 10 -2.35 13.76 -21.54
CA ALA A 10 -2.67 13.74 -20.11
C ALA A 10 -3.51 12.53 -19.70
N ALA A 11 -4.49 12.17 -20.53
CA ALA A 11 -5.35 11.01 -20.33
C ALA A 11 -4.56 9.69 -20.43
N GLU A 12 -3.66 9.60 -21.41
CA GLU A 12 -2.74 8.48 -21.59
C GLU A 12 -1.77 8.34 -20.41
N LEU A 13 -1.14 9.45 -19.98
CA LEU A 13 -0.25 9.49 -18.83
C LEU A 13 -0.94 9.00 -17.54
N LEU A 14 -2.18 9.42 -17.31
CA LEU A 14 -2.94 9.06 -16.12
C LEU A 14 -3.73 7.75 -16.26
N GLY A 15 -3.66 7.08 -17.41
CA GLY A 15 -4.39 5.83 -17.67
C GLY A 15 -5.91 5.96 -17.58
N VAL A 16 -6.47 7.15 -17.85
CA VAL A 16 -7.91 7.44 -17.76
C VAL A 16 -8.47 7.99 -19.07
N SER A 17 -9.80 8.03 -19.21
CA SER A 17 -10.42 8.67 -20.37
C SER A 17 -10.23 10.19 -20.36
N THR A 18 -10.21 10.82 -21.54
CA THR A 18 -10.22 12.30 -21.66
C THR A 18 -11.45 12.94 -21.00
N LYS A 19 -12.57 12.21 -20.90
CA LYS A 19 -13.77 12.64 -20.17
C LYS A 19 -13.51 12.72 -18.65
N THR A 20 -12.74 11.77 -18.11
CA THR A 20 -12.32 11.77 -16.70
C THR A 20 -11.47 13.00 -16.39
N ILE A 21 -10.51 13.34 -17.27
CA ILE A 21 -9.67 14.54 -17.13
C ILE A 21 -10.51 15.82 -17.10
N ARG A 22 -11.50 15.97 -18.01
CA ARG A 22 -12.40 17.14 -18.02
C ARG A 22 -13.21 17.25 -16.74
N ARG A 23 -13.68 16.10 -16.21
CA ARG A 23 -14.43 16.06 -14.95
C ARG A 23 -13.54 16.48 -13.79
N TRP A 24 -12.31 15.96 -13.70
CA TRP A 24 -11.37 16.31 -12.63
C TRP A 24 -10.96 17.78 -12.68
N GLU A 25 -10.78 18.36 -13.87
CA GLU A 25 -10.57 19.81 -14.01
C GLU A 25 -11.79 20.61 -13.52
N ALA A 26 -13.01 20.21 -13.89
CA ALA A 26 -14.24 20.89 -13.45
C ALA A 26 -14.49 20.77 -11.93
N GLU A 27 -14.04 19.67 -11.32
CA GLU A 27 -14.06 19.44 -9.88
C GLU A 27 -12.91 20.17 -9.15
N GLY A 28 -12.02 20.86 -9.87
CA GLY A 28 -10.87 21.58 -9.30
C GLY A 28 -9.72 20.67 -8.87
N ARG A 29 -9.72 19.40 -9.27
CA ARG A 29 -8.67 18.41 -8.94
C ARG A 29 -7.46 18.48 -9.85
N LEU A 30 -7.61 19.06 -11.04
CA LEU A 30 -6.53 19.29 -12.01
C LEU A 30 -6.59 20.73 -12.50
N ASN A 31 -5.43 21.37 -12.62
CA ASN A 31 -5.32 22.69 -13.22
C ASN A 31 -4.98 22.57 -14.70
N SER A 32 -5.59 23.40 -15.54
CA SER A 32 -5.24 23.50 -16.96
C SER A 32 -4.94 24.93 -17.36
N ILE A 33 -3.94 25.07 -18.23
CA ILE A 33 -3.63 26.31 -18.93
C ILE A 33 -4.40 26.30 -20.25
N ARG A 34 -5.01 27.43 -20.60
CA ARG A 34 -5.71 27.58 -21.88
C ARG A 34 -4.80 28.27 -22.88
N THR A 35 -4.67 27.68 -24.06
CA THR A 35 -4.06 28.33 -25.23
C THR A 35 -4.97 29.45 -25.74
N ALA A 36 -4.44 30.34 -26.59
CA ALA A 36 -5.24 31.38 -27.26
C ALA A 36 -6.46 30.82 -28.03
N GLY A 37 -6.36 29.58 -28.53
CA GLY A 37 -7.47 28.86 -29.18
C GLY A 37 -8.42 28.12 -28.21
N GLY A 38 -8.31 28.32 -26.90
CA GLY A 38 -9.19 27.71 -25.89
C GLY A 38 -8.90 26.24 -25.57
N HIS A 39 -7.90 25.62 -26.21
CA HIS A 39 -7.50 24.25 -25.91
C HIS A 39 -6.80 24.17 -24.56
N ARG A 40 -7.13 23.11 -23.80
CA ARG A 40 -6.50 22.74 -22.53
C ARG A 40 -5.08 22.25 -22.74
N ARG A 41 -4.19 22.69 -21.86
CA ARG A 41 -2.82 22.21 -21.72
C ARG A 41 -2.56 21.95 -20.24
N PHE A 42 -1.89 20.86 -19.95
CA PHE A 42 -1.57 20.43 -18.60
C PHE A 42 -0.07 20.40 -18.41
N THR A 43 0.43 20.90 -17.29
CA THR A 43 1.83 20.61 -16.93
C THR A 43 1.91 19.21 -16.33
N VAL A 44 3.06 18.56 -16.45
CA VAL A 44 3.28 17.24 -15.81
C VAL A 44 3.08 17.35 -14.29
N SER A 45 3.54 18.45 -13.69
CA SER A 45 3.36 18.76 -12.27
C SER A 45 1.88 18.86 -11.88
N ASP A 46 1.03 19.50 -12.69
CA ASP A 46 -0.41 19.58 -12.42
C ASP A 46 -1.12 18.22 -12.55
N LEU A 47 -0.58 17.28 -13.36
CA LEU A 47 -1.19 15.97 -13.60
C LEU A 47 -0.79 14.94 -12.55
N ILE A 48 0.48 14.92 -12.18
CA ILE A 48 1.03 13.97 -11.20
C ILE A 48 0.81 14.49 -9.76
N GLY A 49 0.42 15.76 -9.64
CA GLY A 49 0.27 16.47 -8.38
C GLY A 49 1.53 17.27 -8.06
N ASN A 50 1.33 18.54 -7.71
CA ASN A 50 2.32 19.23 -6.88
C ASN A 50 2.12 18.63 -5.50
N LYS A 51 3.10 17.82 -5.03
CA LYS A 51 3.18 17.41 -3.63
C LYS A 51 2.86 18.65 -2.80
N GLN A 52 1.77 18.60 -2.02
CA GLN A 52 1.50 19.68 -1.10
C GLN A 52 2.72 19.85 -0.21
N ASP A 53 3.11 21.08 0.13
CA ASP A 53 4.22 21.36 1.09
C ASP A 53 4.03 20.66 2.47
N ASN A 54 2.88 20.02 2.69
CA ASN A 54 2.52 19.19 3.85
C ASN A 54 2.41 17.68 3.54
N SER A 55 2.99 17.17 2.44
CA SER A 55 2.94 15.74 2.13
C SER A 55 3.57 14.94 3.29
N LEU A 56 2.82 13.98 3.83
CA LEU A 56 3.19 13.29 5.05
C LEU A 56 3.96 12.00 4.76
N THR A 57 4.83 11.61 5.69
CA THR A 57 5.41 10.27 5.68
C THR A 57 4.40 9.29 6.28
N VAL A 58 4.04 8.23 5.57
CA VAL A 58 3.17 7.18 6.10
C VAL A 58 4.02 6.00 6.54
N ALA A 59 3.99 5.69 7.83
CA ALA A 59 4.53 4.45 8.39
C ALA A 59 3.43 3.39 8.40
N TYR A 60 3.64 2.24 7.75
CA TYR A 60 2.62 1.20 7.67
C TYR A 60 3.06 -0.10 8.35
N ALA A 61 2.20 -0.61 9.25
CA ALA A 61 2.43 -1.86 10.00
C ALA A 61 1.27 -2.85 9.83
N ARG A 62 1.56 -4.15 9.90
CA ARG A 62 0.55 -5.21 9.80
C ARG A 62 0.96 -6.47 10.53
N VAL A 63 -0.05 -7.13 11.09
CA VAL A 63 0.03 -8.52 11.54
C VAL A 63 -1.17 -9.32 11.04
N SER A 64 -1.01 -10.64 10.91
CA SER A 64 -2.02 -11.49 10.31
C SER A 64 -3.14 -11.87 11.28
N SER A 65 -2.86 -11.90 12.58
CA SER A 65 -3.80 -12.36 13.60
C SER A 65 -3.70 -11.57 14.92
N HIS A 66 -4.75 -11.65 15.75
CA HIS A 66 -4.87 -10.83 16.98
C HIS A 66 -3.89 -11.25 18.07
N ASP A 67 -3.49 -12.51 18.09
CA ASP A 67 -2.42 -13.07 18.94
C ASP A 67 -1.05 -12.45 18.65
N GLN A 68 -0.88 -11.79 17.50
CA GLN A 68 0.34 -11.07 17.14
C GLN A 68 0.26 -9.57 17.46
N LYS A 69 -0.66 -9.13 18.32
CA LYS A 69 -0.85 -7.71 18.63
C LYS A 69 0.42 -7.06 19.21
N ASP A 70 1.15 -7.77 20.07
CA ASP A 70 2.39 -7.25 20.65
C ASP A 70 3.47 -7.02 19.57
N ASP A 71 3.53 -7.89 18.55
CA ASP A 71 4.39 -7.70 17.38
C ASP A 71 3.97 -6.44 16.59
N LEU A 72 2.66 -6.21 16.43
CA LEU A 72 2.17 -5.01 15.76
C LEU A 72 2.60 -3.73 16.49
N ASP A 73 2.50 -3.71 17.82
CA ASP A 73 2.88 -2.54 18.60
C ASP A 73 4.41 -2.32 18.61
N ARG A 74 5.21 -3.39 18.63
CA ARG A 74 6.66 -3.31 18.40
C ARG A 74 6.97 -2.73 17.02
N GLN A 75 6.31 -3.20 15.96
CA GLN A 75 6.51 -2.66 14.61
C GLN A 75 6.22 -1.16 14.53
N LYS A 76 5.13 -0.69 15.17
CA LYS A 76 4.81 0.74 15.23
C LYS A 76 5.94 1.53 15.89
N ILE A 77 6.40 1.10 17.06
CA ILE A 77 7.48 1.79 17.80
C ILE A 77 8.74 1.89 16.92
N VAL A 78 9.10 0.83 16.20
CA VAL A 78 10.27 0.83 15.29
C VAL A 78 10.09 1.86 14.18
N LEU A 79 8.92 1.89 13.54
CA LEU A 79 8.61 2.84 12.47
C LEU A 79 8.59 4.29 12.98
N GLU A 80 7.93 4.53 14.12
CA GLU A 80 7.85 5.84 14.78
C GLU A 80 9.24 6.37 15.13
N THR A 81 10.06 5.53 15.75
CA THR A 81 11.43 5.89 16.14
C THR A 81 12.26 6.23 14.91
N TYR A 82 12.16 5.43 13.85
CA TYR A 82 12.88 5.68 12.60
C TYR A 82 12.46 6.99 11.95
N CYS A 83 11.15 7.22 11.78
CA CYS A 83 10.64 8.45 11.18
C CYS A 83 11.01 9.69 12.02
N ALA A 84 10.92 9.60 13.35
CA ALA A 84 11.30 10.67 14.26
C ALA A 84 12.80 11.00 14.18
N GLN A 85 13.67 9.98 14.09
CA GLN A 85 15.12 10.17 13.94
C GLN A 85 15.48 10.88 12.63
N GLN A 86 14.72 10.66 11.56
CA GLN A 86 14.90 11.34 10.28
C GLN A 86 14.28 12.75 10.27
N GLY A 87 13.60 13.16 11.35
CA GLY A 87 12.93 14.47 11.45
C GLY A 87 11.69 14.59 10.56
N TRP A 88 11.10 13.47 10.13
CA TRP A 88 9.92 13.49 9.27
C TRP A 88 8.65 13.69 10.08
N SER A 89 7.71 14.46 9.53
CA SER A 89 6.31 14.42 9.99
C SER A 89 5.65 13.15 9.45
N PHE A 90 5.08 12.33 10.34
CA PHE A 90 4.55 11.03 9.96
C PHE A 90 3.19 10.69 10.55
N GLU A 91 2.46 9.83 9.85
CA GLU A 91 1.27 9.14 10.36
C GLU A 91 1.50 7.63 10.35
N VAL A 92 1.16 6.95 11.44
CA VAL A 92 1.20 5.49 11.53
C VAL A 92 -0.16 4.91 11.16
N ILE A 93 -0.18 4.12 10.09
CA ILE A 93 -1.32 3.31 9.68
C ILE A 93 -1.02 1.86 10.04
N SER A 94 -1.98 1.18 10.69
CA SER A 94 -1.83 -0.24 11.00
C SER A 94 -3.07 -1.03 10.64
N ASP A 95 -2.87 -2.27 10.18
CA ASP A 95 -3.95 -3.20 9.91
C ASP A 95 -3.78 -4.53 10.64
N LEU A 96 -4.92 -5.11 10.98
CA LEU A 96 -5.03 -6.43 11.58
C LEU A 96 -5.73 -7.37 10.60
N GLY A 97 -5.02 -8.39 10.15
CA GLY A 97 -5.55 -9.39 9.24
C GLY A 97 -4.57 -9.81 8.16
N SER A 98 -4.97 -10.86 7.45
CA SER A 98 -4.14 -11.54 6.47
C SER A 98 -3.53 -10.60 5.41
N GLY A 99 -2.28 -10.90 5.04
CA GLY A 99 -1.57 -10.25 3.93
C GLY A 99 -2.22 -10.51 2.56
N LEU A 100 -3.17 -11.45 2.47
CA LEU A 100 -3.97 -11.74 1.28
C LEU A 100 -5.29 -10.96 1.24
N ASN A 101 -5.61 -10.20 2.30
CA ASN A 101 -6.80 -9.36 2.33
C ASN A 101 -6.49 -7.97 1.78
N TYR A 102 -6.96 -7.68 0.55
CA TYR A 102 -6.78 -6.38 -0.09
C TYR A 102 -7.80 -5.30 0.34
N ARG A 103 -8.74 -5.63 1.23
CA ARG A 103 -9.84 -4.72 1.65
C ARG A 103 -9.68 -4.17 3.06
N LYS A 104 -8.47 -4.26 3.64
CA LYS A 104 -8.21 -3.76 4.99
C LYS A 104 -8.31 -2.23 5.02
N LYS A 105 -8.80 -1.68 6.13
CA LYS A 105 -9.15 -0.26 6.23
C LYS A 105 -7.89 0.61 6.11
N GLY A 106 -6.80 0.22 6.76
CA GLY A 106 -5.52 0.91 6.67
C GLY A 106 -4.94 0.89 5.26
N LEU A 107 -4.94 -0.26 4.59
CA LEU A 107 -4.47 -0.39 3.21
C LEU A 107 -5.29 0.47 2.24
N ILE A 108 -6.63 0.45 2.36
CA ILE A 108 -7.49 1.30 1.53
C ILE A 108 -7.21 2.78 1.81
N LYS A 109 -6.97 3.16 3.07
CA LYS A 109 -6.59 4.53 3.45
C LYS A 109 -5.26 4.91 2.79
N LEU A 110 -4.23 4.07 2.92
CA LEU A 110 -2.92 4.27 2.30
C LEU A 110 -3.02 4.48 0.79
N ILE A 111 -3.74 3.59 0.08
CA ILE A 111 -3.93 3.70 -1.38
C ILE A 111 -4.61 5.02 -1.73
N LYS A 112 -5.64 5.43 -0.97
CA LYS A 112 -6.31 6.73 -1.19
C LYS A 112 -5.37 7.90 -0.99
N LEU A 113 -4.53 7.87 0.04
CA LEU A 113 -3.56 8.95 0.30
C LEU A 113 -2.52 9.04 -0.82
N ILE A 114 -1.99 7.90 -1.28
CA ILE A 114 -1.04 7.83 -2.42
C ILE A 114 -1.70 8.41 -3.68
N CYS A 115 -2.89 7.93 -4.04
CA CYS A 115 -3.62 8.41 -5.22
C CYS A 115 -4.12 9.86 -5.11
N SER A 116 -4.02 10.47 -3.94
CA SER A 116 -4.36 11.89 -3.71
C SER A 116 -3.11 12.78 -3.58
N ASP A 117 -1.92 12.24 -3.85
CA ASP A 117 -0.62 12.93 -3.74
C ASP A 117 -0.35 13.52 -2.34
N GLN A 118 -0.85 12.83 -1.30
CA GLN A 118 -0.70 13.24 0.10
C GLN A 118 0.45 12.52 0.82
N VAL A 119 1.10 11.57 0.15
CA VAL A 119 2.16 10.73 0.74
C VAL A 119 3.48 11.02 0.05
N GLU A 120 4.37 11.67 0.78
CA GLU A 120 5.73 11.90 0.29
C GLU A 120 6.52 10.59 0.27
N ARG A 121 6.35 9.80 1.34
CA ARG A 121 7.15 8.63 1.65
C ARG A 121 6.31 7.57 2.35
N LEU A 122 6.45 6.32 1.93
CA LEU A 122 5.92 5.13 2.58
C LEU A 122 7.06 4.39 3.27
N VAL A 123 6.97 4.23 4.59
CA VAL A 123 7.97 3.52 5.41
C VAL A 123 7.41 2.18 5.87
N LEU A 124 8.18 1.12 5.64
CA LEU A 124 7.85 -0.26 6.01
C LEU A 124 9.02 -0.90 6.75
N THR A 125 8.73 -1.85 7.62
CA THR A 125 9.78 -2.72 8.20
C THR A 125 10.28 -3.73 7.17
N HIS A 126 9.36 -4.41 6.48
CA HIS A 126 9.63 -5.34 5.38
C HIS A 126 8.54 -5.28 4.29
N LYS A 127 8.86 -5.75 3.09
CA LYS A 127 7.93 -5.80 1.93
C LYS A 127 6.63 -6.57 2.25
N ASP A 128 6.73 -7.69 2.95
CA ASP A 128 5.59 -8.56 3.24
C ASP A 128 4.66 -8.01 4.34
N ARG A 129 5.09 -6.96 5.05
CA ARG A 129 4.28 -6.28 6.05
C ARG A 129 3.22 -5.39 5.42
N LEU A 130 3.33 -5.05 4.13
CA LEU A 130 2.25 -4.39 3.40
C LEU A 130 1.16 -5.39 2.98
N LEU A 131 1.54 -6.33 2.12
CA LEU A 131 0.74 -7.41 1.56
C LEU A 131 1.64 -8.63 1.36
N ARG A 132 1.04 -9.83 1.33
CA ARG A 132 1.81 -11.04 1.05
C ARG A 132 2.14 -11.20 -0.43
N PHE A 133 1.14 -10.95 -1.27
CA PHE A 133 1.32 -10.83 -2.71
C PHE A 133 0.75 -9.49 -3.17
N GLY A 134 1.31 -8.92 -4.23
CA GLY A 134 0.84 -7.66 -4.81
C GLY A 134 1.39 -6.40 -4.14
N SER A 135 2.36 -6.51 -3.22
CA SER A 135 3.10 -5.32 -2.73
C SER A 135 3.77 -4.56 -3.87
N ASP A 136 4.27 -5.26 -4.89
CA ASP A 136 4.87 -4.63 -6.08
C ASP A 136 3.88 -3.74 -6.83
N LEU A 137 2.59 -4.11 -6.88
CA LEU A 137 1.56 -3.26 -7.50
C LEU A 137 1.40 -1.94 -6.73
N ILE A 138 1.49 -1.98 -5.40
CA ILE A 138 1.43 -0.77 -4.57
C ILE A 138 2.71 0.05 -4.73
N PHE A 139 3.88 -0.59 -4.87
CA PHE A 139 5.13 0.11 -5.13
C PHE A 139 5.15 0.77 -6.50
N THR A 140 4.59 0.13 -7.54
CA THR A 140 4.38 0.79 -8.84
C THR A 140 3.44 1.99 -8.71
N LEU A 141 2.38 1.91 -7.91
CA LEU A 141 1.55 3.09 -7.61
C LEU A 141 2.38 4.18 -6.93
N CYS A 142 3.20 3.82 -5.93
CA CYS A 142 4.08 4.78 -5.27
C CYS A 142 5.00 5.49 -6.28
N GLU A 143 5.62 4.74 -7.20
CA GLU A 143 6.48 5.29 -8.26
C GLU A 143 5.70 6.25 -9.18
N ILE A 144 4.51 5.87 -9.62
CA ILE A 144 3.64 6.71 -10.48
C ILE A 144 3.26 8.03 -9.78
N PHE A 145 2.95 7.98 -8.49
CA PHE A 145 2.55 9.14 -7.69
C PHE A 145 3.74 9.81 -6.97
N GLY A 146 4.99 9.45 -7.30
CA GLY A 146 6.18 10.07 -6.71
C GLY A 146 6.36 9.85 -5.21
N THR A 147 5.70 8.84 -4.62
CA THR A 147 5.90 8.42 -3.23
C THR A 147 7.18 7.59 -3.11
N GLU A 148 8.12 8.02 -2.27
CA GLU A 148 9.34 7.27 -1.97
C GLU A 148 9.02 6.06 -1.08
N VAL A 149 9.52 4.86 -1.42
CA VAL A 149 9.34 3.67 -0.58
C VAL A 149 10.63 3.40 0.20
N VAL A 150 10.56 3.42 1.52
CA VAL A 150 11.67 3.13 2.43
C VAL A 150 11.39 1.85 3.20
N ILE A 151 12.31 0.89 3.11
CA ILE A 151 12.23 -0.38 3.83
C ILE A 151 13.37 -0.42 4.85
N ILE A 152 13.03 -0.40 6.14
CA ILE A 152 13.99 -0.36 7.25
C ILE A 152 14.80 -1.67 7.34
N ASN A 153 14.22 -2.78 6.85
CA ASN A 153 14.84 -4.10 6.74
C ASN A 153 15.62 -4.50 8.01
N ARG A 154 14.92 -4.56 9.15
CA ARG A 154 15.44 -5.18 10.38
C ARG A 154 15.30 -6.70 10.28
N SER A 155 16.16 -7.32 9.50
CA SER A 155 16.23 -8.78 9.40
C SER A 155 16.90 -9.35 10.65
N GLU A 156 16.14 -9.79 11.66
CA GLU A 156 16.71 -10.65 12.72
C GLU A 156 15.86 -11.84 13.20
N ASP A 157 14.57 -12.00 12.89
CA ASP A 157 13.75 -12.97 13.65
C ASP A 157 13.12 -14.13 12.85
N SER A 158 13.34 -14.30 11.54
CA SER A 158 12.72 -15.42 10.81
C SER A 158 13.57 -15.94 9.66
N THR A 159 13.72 -17.27 9.56
CA THR A 159 14.40 -17.88 8.42
C THR A 159 13.54 -17.74 7.15
N PHE A 160 14.19 -17.81 5.98
CA PHE A 160 13.47 -17.83 4.70
C PHE A 160 12.42 -18.95 4.64
N GLU A 161 12.74 -20.10 5.22
CA GLU A 161 11.87 -21.28 5.29
C GLU A 161 10.63 -21.01 6.16
N GLU A 162 10.80 -20.35 7.30
CA GLU A 162 9.68 -19.96 8.16
C GLU A 162 8.74 -18.97 7.48
N VAL A 163 9.29 -17.97 6.78
CA VAL A 163 8.49 -17.00 6.01
C VAL A 163 7.68 -17.73 4.94
N LEU A 164 8.31 -18.61 4.17
CA LEU A 164 7.65 -19.38 3.12
C LEU A 164 6.56 -20.31 3.67
N ALA A 165 6.82 -20.98 4.80
CA ALA A 165 5.84 -21.83 5.45
C ALA A 165 4.61 -21.02 5.88
N GLN A 166 4.80 -19.85 6.48
CA GLN A 166 3.72 -18.95 6.86
C GLN A 166 2.88 -18.49 5.66
N ASP A 167 3.51 -18.22 4.53
CA ASP A 167 2.81 -17.83 3.30
C ASP A 167 1.92 -18.95 2.78
N VAL A 168 2.42 -20.18 2.76
CA VAL A 168 1.66 -21.37 2.34
C VAL A 168 0.48 -21.62 3.26
N ILE A 169 0.66 -21.54 4.58
CA ILE A 169 -0.43 -21.67 5.56
C ILE A 169 -1.49 -20.61 5.33
N GLU A 170 -1.08 -19.36 5.08
CA GLU A 170 -1.98 -18.25 4.86
C GLU A 170 -2.79 -18.43 3.56
N ILE A 171 -2.16 -18.89 2.48
CA ILE A 171 -2.84 -19.28 1.23
C ILE A 171 -3.88 -20.37 1.53
N ILE A 172 -3.46 -21.50 2.10
CA ILE A 172 -4.37 -22.64 2.31
C ILE A 172 -5.52 -22.25 3.25
N THR A 173 -5.27 -21.40 4.24
CA THR A 173 -6.31 -20.89 5.14
C THR A 173 -7.37 -20.08 4.39
N VAL A 174 -6.96 -19.19 3.48
CA VAL A 174 -7.89 -18.41 2.65
C VAL A 174 -8.66 -19.31 1.69
N PHE A 175 -8.00 -20.27 1.03
CA PHE A 175 -8.65 -21.21 0.12
C PHE A 175 -9.64 -22.13 0.85
N SER A 176 -9.26 -22.69 1.99
CA SER A 176 -10.11 -23.58 2.79
C SER A 176 -11.35 -22.85 3.32
N ALA A 177 -11.19 -21.59 3.74
CA ALA A 177 -12.31 -20.75 4.16
C ALA A 177 -13.30 -20.45 3.01
N ARG A 178 -12.81 -20.31 1.77
CA ARG A 178 -13.67 -20.13 0.59
C ARG A 178 -14.34 -21.42 0.14
N LEU A 179 -13.62 -22.55 0.16
CA LEU A 179 -14.13 -23.85 -0.30
C LEU A 179 -15.15 -24.45 0.67
N TYR A 180 -14.85 -24.42 1.96
CA TYR A 180 -15.65 -25.12 2.98
C TYR A 180 -16.47 -24.17 3.86
N GLY A 181 -16.28 -22.86 3.73
CA GLY A 181 -16.85 -21.85 4.62
C GLY A 181 -16.02 -21.68 5.89
N SER A 182 -15.86 -20.42 6.31
CA SER A 182 -14.97 -20.04 7.42
C SER A 182 -15.29 -20.73 8.75
N ARG A 183 -16.55 -21.10 9.00
CA ARG A 183 -17.02 -21.74 10.23
C ARG A 183 -17.16 -23.26 10.16
N SER A 184 -16.89 -23.88 9.01
CA SER A 184 -17.07 -25.33 8.83
C SER A 184 -16.11 -26.14 9.70
N HIS A 185 -16.60 -27.26 10.24
CA HIS A 185 -15.81 -28.20 11.03
C HIS A 185 -14.62 -28.75 10.22
N LYS A 186 -14.83 -29.01 8.92
CA LYS A 186 -13.78 -29.46 8.00
C LYS A 186 -12.68 -28.42 7.83
N ASN A 187 -13.04 -27.13 7.74
CA ASN A 187 -12.07 -26.03 7.67
C ASN A 187 -11.24 -25.92 8.96
N LYS A 188 -11.88 -26.01 10.13
CA LYS A 188 -11.17 -25.98 11.42
C LYS A 188 -10.14 -27.10 11.54
N GLN A 189 -10.49 -28.29 11.07
CA GLN A 189 -9.64 -29.47 11.14
C GLN A 189 -8.41 -29.34 10.21
N ILE A 190 -8.61 -28.87 8.98
CA ILE A 190 -7.53 -28.60 8.02
C ILE A 190 -6.59 -27.52 8.56
N VAL A 191 -7.13 -26.38 9.03
CA VAL A 191 -6.32 -25.29 9.57
C VAL A 191 -5.52 -25.74 10.80
N LYS A 192 -6.10 -26.60 11.66
CA LYS A 192 -5.40 -27.17 12.82
C LYS A 192 -4.23 -28.06 12.40
N GLN A 193 -4.45 -28.99 11.47
CA GLN A 193 -3.40 -29.87 10.94
C GLN A 193 -2.25 -29.08 10.29
N LEU A 194 -2.58 -28.02 9.55
CA LEU A 194 -1.57 -27.17 8.91
C LEU A 194 -0.74 -26.38 9.92
N LYS A 195 -1.34 -25.91 11.01
CA LYS A 195 -0.60 -25.27 12.11
C LYS A 195 0.33 -26.25 12.80
N GLU A 196 -0.13 -27.46 13.09
CA GLU A 196 0.69 -28.52 13.70
C GLU A 196 1.88 -28.90 12.81
N MET A 197 1.68 -29.03 11.49
CA MET A 197 2.79 -29.28 10.55
C MET A 197 3.77 -28.12 10.47
N ALA A 198 3.29 -26.88 10.56
CA ALA A 198 4.14 -25.70 10.54
C ALA A 198 5.02 -25.56 11.78
N GLU A 199 4.49 -25.97 12.94
CA GLU A 199 5.25 -25.99 14.20
C GLU A 199 6.35 -27.07 14.19
N GLN A 200 6.18 -28.16 13.42
CA GLN A 200 7.19 -29.21 13.24
C GLN A 200 8.32 -28.84 12.27
N LEU A 201 8.15 -27.77 11.49
CA LEU A 201 9.15 -27.28 10.53
C LEU A 201 10.08 -26.20 11.12
N LYS A 202 9.85 -25.81 12.38
CA LYS A 202 10.74 -24.95 13.16
C LYS A 202 11.83 -25.77 13.84
#